data_AF-A0A5A5RU84-F1
#
_entry.id   AF-A0A5A5RU84-F1
#
_cell.length_a   1.000
_cell.length_b   1.000
_cell.length_c   1.000
_cell.angle_alpha   90.00
_cell.angle_beta   90.00
_cell.angle_gamma   90.00
#
_symmetry.space_group_name_H-M   'P 1'
#
loop_
_entity.id
_entity.type
_entity.pdbx_description
1 polymer ?
#
loop_
_entity_poly.entity_id
_entity_poly.type
_entity_poly.pdbx_seq_one_letter_code
_entity_poly.pdbx_strand_id
1 'polypeptide(L)' 'MSTIKKTKLELLEFYLELKYPITIYPDDEGGYVSEIKDITRCFTQGETLEEALISKQ' A
#
# COMPACT_ATOMS: atom_id res chain seq x y z
N MET A 1 -24.50 -10.09 -24.53
CA MET A 1 -23.49 -9.91 -23.46
C MET A 1 -22.15 -9.66 -24.13
N SER A 2 -21.78 -8.39 -24.34
CA SER A 2 -20.57 -8.02 -25.08
C SER A 2 -19.39 -7.94 -24.12
N THR A 3 -18.40 -8.79 -24.33
CA THR A 3 -17.18 -8.91 -23.51
C THR A 3 -16.33 -7.65 -23.70
N ILE A 4 -16.28 -6.78 -22.69
CA ILE A 4 -15.47 -5.55 -22.73
C ILE A 4 -13.99 -5.93 -22.60
N LYS A 5 -13.24 -5.83 -23.69
CA LYS A 5 -11.77 -5.86 -23.65
C LYS A 5 -11.27 -4.52 -23.12
N LYS A 6 -10.99 -4.43 -21.81
CA LYS A 6 -10.35 -3.23 -21.22
C LYS A 6 -9.00 -2.99 -21.91
N THR A 7 -8.73 -1.75 -22.28
CA THR A 7 -7.43 -1.37 -22.83
C THR A 7 -6.39 -1.31 -21.70
N LYS A 8 -5.10 -1.47 -22.04
CA LYS A 8 -4.00 -1.50 -21.05
C LYS A 8 -3.93 -0.23 -20.18
N LEU A 9 -4.32 0.92 -20.74
CA LEU A 9 -4.30 2.21 -20.06
C LEU A 9 -5.40 2.33 -19.00
N GLU A 10 -6.65 2.02 -19.36
CA GLU A 10 -7.79 1.98 -18.41
C GLU A 10 -7.56 0.96 -17.27
N LEU A 11 -6.84 -0.12 -17.56
CA LEU A 11 -6.49 -1.11 -16.53
C LEU A 11 -5.41 -0.58 -15.58
N LEU A 12 -4.43 0.17 -16.08
CA LEU A 12 -3.38 0.79 -15.27
C LEU A 12 -3.95 1.86 -14.34
N GLU A 13 -4.76 2.76 -14.88
CA GLU A 13 -5.44 3.81 -14.10
C GLU A 13 -6.26 3.19 -12.96
N PHE A 14 -7.03 2.15 -13.27
CA PHE A 14 -7.77 1.40 -12.25
C PHE A 14 -6.88 0.89 -11.12
N TYR A 15 -5.73 0.28 -11.40
CA TYR A 15 -4.84 -0.24 -10.35
C TYR A 15 -4.17 0.85 -9.52
N LEU A 16 -3.89 2.02 -10.10
CA LEU A 16 -3.26 3.15 -9.41
C LEU A 16 -4.25 3.90 -8.49
N GLU A 17 -5.54 3.88 -8.81
CA GLU A 17 -6.59 4.50 -7.99
C GLU A 17 -7.01 3.64 -6.77
N LEU A 18 -6.56 2.38 -6.70
CA LEU A 18 -6.89 1.50 -5.59
C LEU A 18 -6.30 2.04 -4.28
N LYS A 19 -7.17 2.35 -3.33
CA LYS A 19 -6.79 2.74 -1.97
C LYS A 19 -6.58 1.51 -1.12
N TYR A 20 -5.33 1.27 -0.74
CA TYR A 20 -4.99 0.17 0.16
C TYR A 20 -4.87 0.69 1.60
N PRO A 21 -5.54 0.06 2.58
CA PRO A 21 -5.41 0.45 3.97
C PRO A 21 -4.00 0.12 4.48
N ILE A 22 -3.35 1.12 5.05
CA ILE A 22 -2.03 0.98 5.66
C ILE A 22 -2.23 0.77 7.16
N THR A 23 -1.66 -0.31 7.70
CA THR A 23 -1.62 -0.56 9.14
C THR A 23 -0.27 -0.12 9.67
N ILE A 24 -0.26 0.63 10.77
CA ILE A 24 0.98 1.06 11.44
C ILE A 24 0.94 0.63 12.89
N TYR A 25 2.02 0.04 13.37
CA TYR A 25 2.18 -0.41 14.74
C TYR A 25 3.63 -0.21 15.21
N PRO A 26 3.86 -0.06 16.53
CA PRO A 26 5.21 0.04 17.08
C PRO A 26 5.96 -1.29 16.93
N ASP A 27 7.27 -1.22 16.69
CA ASP A 27 8.15 -2.39 16.67
C ASP A 27 8.70 -2.68 18.08
N ASP A 28 9.01 -3.96 18.36
CA ASP A 28 9.53 -4.41 19.65
C ASP A 28 10.93 -3.86 19.95
N GLU A 29 11.74 -3.58 18.93
CA GLU A 29 13.08 -2.98 19.07
C GLU A 29 13.05 -1.44 19.15
N GLY A 30 11.85 -0.85 19.05
CA GLY A 30 11.63 0.58 18.97
C GLY A 30 11.40 1.05 17.53
N GLY A 31 10.71 2.19 17.38
CA GLY A 31 10.26 2.69 16.08
C GLY A 31 8.90 2.13 15.67
N TYR A 32 8.60 2.16 14.37
CA TYR A 32 7.30 1.83 13.80
C TYR A 32 7.45 0.98 12.55
N VAL A 33 6.54 0.01 12.40
CA VAL A 33 6.33 -0.77 11.18
C VAL A 33 5.03 -0.33 10.53
N SER A 34 5.07 -0.06 9.24
CA SER A 34 3.92 0.19 8.39
C SER A 34 3.78 -0.96 7.41
N GLU A 35 2.58 -1.46 7.15
CA GLU A 35 2.34 -2.55 6.18
C GLU A 35 0.98 -2.44 5.49
N ILE A 36 0.90 -3.00 4.28
CA ILE A 36 -0.36 -3.24 3.58
C ILE A 36 -0.69 -4.74 3.71
N LYS A 37 -1.64 -5.10 4.58
CA LYS A 37 -1.97 -6.50 4.89
C LYS A 37 -2.43 -7.32 3.68
N ASP A 38 -3.06 -6.66 2.72
CA ASP A 38 -3.54 -7.30 1.49
C ASP A 38 -2.39 -7.64 0.52
N ILE A 39 -1.22 -7.01 0.71
CA ILE A 39 -0.03 -7.21 -0.13
C ILE A 39 1.06 -7.82 0.74
N THR A 40 1.09 -9.15 0.77
CA THR A 40 2.08 -9.92 1.52
C THR A 40 3.50 -9.42 1.23
N ARG A 41 4.27 -9.10 2.28
CA ARG A 41 5.63 -8.53 2.24
C ARG A 41 5.74 -7.05 1.81
N CYS A 42 4.64 -6.30 1.74
CA CYS A 42 4.71 -4.85 1.55
C CYS A 42 4.69 -4.15 2.91
N PHE A 43 5.88 -3.92 3.48
CA PHE A 43 6.06 -3.20 4.73
C PHE A 43 7.32 -2.32 4.70
N THR A 44 7.35 -1.27 5.53
CA THR A 44 8.53 -0.44 5.81
C THR A 44 8.64 -0.20 7.31
N GLN A 45 9.84 0.20 7.73
CA GLN A 45 10.14 0.49 9.12
C GLN A 45 10.86 1.84 9.22
N GLY A 46 10.66 2.53 10.33
CA GLY A 46 11.32 3.80 10.62
C GLY A 46 11.36 4.06 12.12
N GLU A 47 12.29 4.89 12.57
CA GLU A 47 12.39 5.26 13.99
C GLU A 47 11.21 6.17 14.39
N THR A 48 10.72 6.94 13.43
CA THR A 48 9.56 7.81 13.59
C THR A 48 8.37 7.35 12.75
N LEU A 49 7.17 7.79 13.15
CA LEU A 49 5.94 7.52 12.40
C LEU A 49 6.01 8.08 10.97
N GLU A 50 6.65 9.23 10.79
CA GLU A 50 6.82 9.86 9.47
C GLU A 50 7.73 9.05 8.55
N GLU A 51 8.82 8.49 9.08
CA GLU A 51 9.72 7.62 8.33
C GLU A 51 9.09 6.27 8.00
N ALA A 52 8.28 5.73 8.90
CA ALA A 52 7.61 4.46 8.69
C ALA A 52 6.46 4.54 7.67
N LEU A 53 5.89 5.72 7.40
CA LEU A 53 4.77 5.87 6.47
C LEU A 53 5.18 5.54 5.02
N ILE A 54 4.73 4.36 4.53
CA ILE A 54 5.01 3.81 3.19
C ILE A 54 4.61 4.73 2.04
N SER A 55 3.53 5.49 2.21
CA SER A 55 3.03 6.34 1.15
C SER A 55 2.12 7.44 1.70
N LYS A 56 2.38 8.68 1.28
CA LYS A 56 1.31 9.68 1.20
C LYS A 56 0.42 9.26 0.03
N GLN A 57 -0.68 8.55 0.32
CA GLN A 57 -1.76 8.35 -0.66
C GLN A 57 -2.46 9.66 -0.96
#